data_AF-A0A935P3U5-F1
#
_entry.id   AF-A0A935P3U5-F1
#
_cell.length_a   1.000
_cell.length_b   1.000
_cell.length_c   1.000
_cell.angle_alpha   90.00
_cell.angle_beta   90.00
_cell.angle_gamma   90.00
#
_symmetry.space_group_name_H-M   'P 1'
#
loop_
_entity.id
_entity.type
_entity.pdbx_description
1 polymer ?
#
loop_
_entity_poly.entity_id
_entity_poly.type
_entity_poly.pdbx_seq_one_letter_code
_entity_poly.pdbx_strand_id
1 'polypeptide(L)'
;MSADNRDEDKQVFAGSSTEEEWEEVTDKAKDDAEEEEEEAEDGEPDEAEDGDGATTAAGLPEVSRKIRRRRRRTRPRSKTIAMKRLTREELRVGAIMYPPVDVPRPATREQCREDMRPCPWVACKHHLYLDINPETGSIKINFPDLEPWELQNTCALDVAERGGITLEEVGEIMNLTRERIRQVEVRGLLKLKMGSPSPDELGADLLRPQDN
;
A
#
# COMPACT_ATOMS: atom_id res chain seq x y z
N MET A 1 -40.76 51.46 10.55
CA MET A 1 -40.80 50.50 11.67
C MET A 1 -42.08 49.69 11.48
N SER A 2 -42.25 48.95 10.38
CA SER A 2 -41.61 47.67 10.02
C SER A 2 -42.07 46.55 10.94
N ALA A 3 -43.06 45.77 10.48
CA ALA A 3 -43.22 44.34 10.71
C ALA A 3 -44.42 43.84 9.90
N ASP A 4 -44.21 43.60 8.60
CA ASP A 4 -45.09 42.74 7.80
C ASP A 4 -44.67 41.29 8.04
N ASN A 5 -45.59 40.51 8.61
CA ASN A 5 -45.50 39.05 8.70
C ASN A 5 -45.73 38.47 7.31
N ARG A 6 -44.73 37.79 6.76
CA ARG A 6 -44.88 36.84 5.66
C ARG A 6 -44.37 35.49 6.12
N ASP A 7 -45.34 34.59 6.30
CA ASP A 7 -45.15 33.15 6.35
C ASP A 7 -44.41 32.67 5.09
N GLU A 8 -43.27 31.99 5.28
CA GLU A 8 -42.60 31.22 4.25
C GLU A 8 -42.27 29.81 4.81
N ASP A 9 -43.13 28.87 4.42
CA ASP A 9 -42.86 27.49 4.03
C ASP A 9 -41.63 26.78 4.61
N LYS A 10 -41.83 26.14 5.78
CA LYS A 10 -41.02 24.98 6.20
C LYS A 10 -41.49 23.74 5.43
N GLN A 11 -40.91 23.49 4.27
CA GLN A 11 -40.94 22.15 3.68
C GLN A 11 -39.92 21.26 4.40
N VAL A 12 -40.46 20.29 5.14
CA VAL A 12 -39.73 19.20 5.78
C VAL A 12 -39.42 18.16 4.70
N PHE A 13 -38.17 18.08 4.24
CA PHE A 13 -37.73 17.01 3.33
C PHE A 13 -37.35 15.78 4.15
N ALA A 14 -38.30 14.87 4.35
CA ALA A 14 -38.04 13.55 4.92
C ALA A 14 -37.42 12.66 3.82
N GLY A 15 -36.08 12.62 3.76
CA GLY A 15 -35.32 11.66 2.95
C GLY A 15 -34.77 10.55 3.84
N SER A 16 -35.59 9.53 4.12
CA SER A 16 -35.26 8.38 4.97
C SER A 16 -34.54 7.25 4.21
N SER A 17 -33.49 7.56 3.44
CA SER A 17 -32.81 6.53 2.62
C SER A 17 -31.29 6.71 2.55
N THR A 18 -30.66 7.37 3.53
CA THR A 18 -29.22 7.69 3.48
C THR A 18 -28.45 7.30 4.74
N GLU A 19 -28.97 6.39 5.57
CA GLU A 19 -28.17 5.79 6.64
C GLU A 19 -27.81 4.35 6.28
N GLU A 20 -28.79 3.55 5.83
CA GLU A 20 -28.58 2.17 5.36
C GLU A 20 -27.66 2.10 4.12
N GLU A 21 -27.81 3.03 3.16
CA GLU A 21 -26.97 3.08 1.95
C GLU A 21 -25.50 3.46 2.27
N TRP A 22 -25.28 4.24 3.33
CA TRP A 22 -23.93 4.60 3.76
C TRP A 22 -23.30 3.52 4.63
N GLU A 23 -24.09 2.81 5.45
CA GLU A 23 -23.64 1.62 6.17
C GLU A 23 -23.19 0.51 5.21
N GLU A 24 -23.97 0.23 4.15
CA GLU A 24 -23.61 -0.78 3.14
C GLU A 24 -22.33 -0.43 2.35
N VAL A 25 -22.12 0.84 2.02
CA VAL A 25 -20.89 1.31 1.34
C VAL A 25 -19.69 1.22 2.29
N THR A 26 -19.86 1.48 3.58
CA THR A 26 -18.79 1.33 4.58
C THR A 26 -18.46 -0.12 4.90
N ASP A 27 -19.45 -1.01 4.95
CA ASP A 27 -19.25 -2.43 5.16
C ASP A 27 -18.55 -3.08 3.96
N LYS A 28 -18.92 -2.67 2.73
CA LYS A 28 -18.23 -3.10 1.52
C LYS A 28 -16.77 -2.65 1.45
N ALA A 29 -16.48 -1.40 1.86
CA ALA A 29 -15.11 -0.90 1.92
C ALA A 29 -14.27 -1.63 3.00
N LYS A 30 -14.91 -2.10 4.06
CA LYS A 30 -14.30 -2.85 5.15
C LYS A 30 -14.01 -4.30 4.76
N ASP A 31 -14.93 -4.94 4.05
CA ASP A 31 -14.72 -6.26 3.44
C ASP A 31 -13.59 -6.21 2.41
N ASP A 32 -13.53 -5.17 1.57
CA ASP A 32 -12.45 -4.95 0.60
C ASP A 32 -11.08 -4.73 1.31
N ALA A 33 -11.06 -4.12 2.50
CA ALA A 33 -9.84 -3.90 3.28
C ALA A 33 -9.36 -5.17 4.02
N GLU A 34 -10.29 -6.05 4.43
CA GLU A 34 -9.95 -7.37 4.99
C GLU A 34 -9.43 -8.32 3.90
N GLU A 35 -9.94 -8.25 2.66
CA GLU A 35 -9.36 -8.96 1.51
C GLU A 35 -7.94 -8.42 1.15
N GLU A 36 -7.68 -7.13 1.35
CA GLU A 36 -6.34 -6.54 1.17
C GLU A 36 -5.30 -7.12 2.16
N GLU A 37 -5.71 -7.56 3.35
CA GLU A 37 -4.83 -8.20 4.34
C GLU A 37 -4.46 -9.65 3.96
N GLU A 38 -5.40 -10.46 3.45
CA GLU A 38 -5.12 -11.85 3.05
C GLU A 38 -4.23 -11.93 1.79
N GLU A 39 -4.48 -11.08 0.79
CA GLU A 39 -3.72 -11.13 -0.45
C GLU A 39 -2.29 -10.56 -0.34
N ALA A 40 -1.98 -9.78 0.71
CA ALA A 40 -0.63 -9.28 0.98
C ALA A 40 0.32 -10.38 1.49
N GLU A 41 -0.21 -11.52 1.94
CA GLU A 41 0.53 -12.64 2.54
C GLU A 41 1.01 -13.68 1.51
N ASP A 42 0.32 -13.81 0.36
CA ASP A 42 0.44 -14.97 -0.54
C ASP A 42 1.16 -14.74 -1.88
N GLY A 43 1.92 -13.65 -2.00
CA GLY A 43 2.81 -13.45 -3.13
C GLY A 43 4.02 -14.40 -3.13
N GLU A 44 3.93 -15.54 -3.82
CA GLU A 44 5.07 -16.41 -4.17
C GLU A 44 5.88 -15.85 -5.37
N PRO A 45 7.13 -15.38 -5.18
CA PRO A 45 7.91 -14.81 -6.28
C PRO A 45 8.35 -15.92 -7.24
N ASP A 46 7.98 -15.77 -8.51
CA ASP A 46 8.50 -16.59 -9.60
C ASP A 46 9.92 -16.13 -9.94
N GLU A 47 10.92 -16.94 -9.60
CA GLU A 47 12.22 -16.88 -10.27
C GLU A 47 12.23 -17.90 -11.40
N ALA A 48 11.99 -17.40 -12.62
CA ALA A 48 12.39 -18.05 -13.85
C ALA A 48 13.61 -17.31 -14.39
N GLU A 49 14.80 -17.83 -14.13
CA GLU A 49 15.97 -17.53 -14.97
C GLU A 49 16.71 -18.81 -15.34
N ASP A 50 16.84 -18.98 -16.65
CA ASP A 50 17.58 -20.01 -17.35
C ASP A 50 19.08 -19.89 -17.08
N GLY A 51 19.71 -21.02 -16.78
CA GLY A 51 21.15 -21.16 -16.61
C GLY A 51 21.57 -22.56 -17.00
N ASP A 52 21.83 -22.73 -18.29
CA ASP A 52 22.29 -23.95 -18.93
C ASP A 52 23.65 -24.39 -18.34
N GLY A 53 23.78 -25.66 -17.94
CA GLY A 53 24.95 -26.14 -17.22
C GLY A 53 24.87 -27.62 -16.88
N ALA A 54 24.96 -28.46 -17.91
CA ALA A 54 24.99 -29.91 -17.82
C ALA A 54 26.13 -30.44 -16.91
N THR A 55 25.78 -31.27 -15.92
CA THR A 55 26.63 -32.41 -15.50
C THR A 55 25.76 -33.57 -15.02
N THR A 56 26.04 -34.74 -15.58
CA THR A 56 25.27 -35.99 -15.51
C THR A 56 25.53 -36.78 -14.25
N ALA A 57 24.48 -37.27 -13.57
CA ALA A 57 24.53 -38.51 -12.78
C ALA A 57 23.13 -39.13 -12.58
N ALA A 58 22.85 -40.14 -13.40
CA ALA A 58 22.02 -41.32 -13.17
C ALA A 58 20.66 -41.20 -12.42
N GLY A 59 19.57 -41.42 -13.19
CA GLY A 59 18.65 -42.51 -12.85
C GLY A 59 17.29 -42.20 -12.23
N LEU A 60 16.55 -41.18 -12.71
CA LEU A 60 15.10 -41.04 -12.44
C LEU A 60 14.34 -40.63 -13.70
N PRO A 61 13.14 -41.17 -13.97
CA PRO A 61 12.33 -40.76 -15.12
C PRO A 61 11.89 -39.30 -15.00
N GLU A 62 12.20 -38.53 -16.06
CA GLU A 62 12.19 -37.06 -16.13
C GLU A 62 10.80 -36.40 -16.11
N VAL A 63 9.72 -37.17 -15.94
CA VAL A 63 8.34 -36.66 -16.10
C VAL A 63 7.39 -37.08 -14.98
N SER A 64 7.89 -37.24 -13.75
CA SER A 64 7.00 -37.27 -12.58
C SER A 64 6.68 -35.84 -12.14
N ARG A 65 5.46 -35.39 -12.46
CA ARG A 65 4.84 -34.11 -12.03
C ARG A 65 4.82 -33.88 -10.51
N LYS A 66 5.34 -34.81 -9.69
CA LYS A 66 5.30 -34.77 -8.22
C LYS A 66 6.60 -34.36 -7.53
N ILE A 67 7.66 -34.02 -8.27
CA ILE A 67 8.93 -33.60 -7.64
C ILE A 67 9.53 -32.39 -8.37
N ARG A 68 8.74 -31.32 -8.59
CA ARG A 68 9.36 -29.99 -8.55
C ARG A 68 9.61 -29.71 -7.08
N ARG A 69 10.81 -30.06 -6.57
CA ARG A 69 11.28 -29.51 -5.29
C ARG A 69 11.24 -28.01 -5.48
N ARG A 70 10.25 -27.32 -4.91
CA ARG A 70 10.23 -25.86 -4.89
C ARG A 70 11.61 -25.43 -4.39
N ARG A 71 12.37 -24.73 -5.24
CA ARG A 71 13.65 -24.16 -4.80
C ARG A 71 13.33 -23.34 -3.56
N ARG A 72 14.08 -23.56 -2.48
CA ARG A 72 13.92 -22.76 -1.27
C ARG A 72 14.08 -21.29 -1.68
N ARG A 73 13.10 -20.46 -1.32
CA ARG A 73 13.16 -19.01 -1.55
C ARG A 73 14.52 -18.51 -1.06
N THR A 74 15.21 -17.78 -1.91
CA THR A 74 16.55 -17.22 -1.64
C THR A 74 16.47 -16.15 -0.54
N ARG A 75 15.36 -15.40 -0.49
CA ARG A 75 15.10 -14.33 0.48
C ARG A 75 13.92 -14.66 1.41
N PRO A 76 13.95 -14.25 2.68
CA PRO A 76 12.81 -14.43 3.57
C PRO A 76 11.61 -13.62 3.09
N ARG A 77 10.41 -14.06 3.52
CA ARG A 77 9.18 -13.31 3.25
C ARG A 77 9.12 -12.07 4.12
N SER A 78 8.30 -11.12 3.71
CA SER A 78 7.91 -10.00 4.58
C SER A 78 7.29 -10.51 5.88
N LYS A 79 7.43 -9.71 6.95
CA LYS A 79 6.96 -10.05 8.28
C LYS A 79 5.99 -8.99 8.78
N THR A 80 4.77 -9.40 9.12
CA THR A 80 3.76 -8.48 9.67
C THR A 80 3.70 -8.59 11.18
N ILE A 81 3.81 -7.45 11.86
CA ILE A 81 3.62 -7.27 13.29
C ILE A 81 2.21 -6.72 13.49
N ALA A 82 1.30 -7.56 13.97
CA ALA A 82 -0.07 -7.15 14.27
C ALA A 82 -0.15 -6.53 15.68
N MET A 83 -0.55 -5.26 15.76
CA MET A 83 -0.67 -4.54 17.03
C MET A 83 -1.62 -5.23 18.01
N LYS A 84 -2.74 -5.78 17.52
CA LYS A 84 -3.73 -6.49 18.34
C LYS A 84 -3.20 -7.78 18.99
N ARG A 85 -2.08 -8.34 18.51
CA ARG A 85 -1.47 -9.55 19.07
C ARG A 85 -0.48 -9.26 20.20
N LEU A 86 -0.07 -8.00 20.37
CA LEU A 86 0.81 -7.60 21.46
C LEU A 86 0.01 -7.45 22.75
N THR A 87 0.53 -8.01 23.83
CA THR A 87 -0.03 -7.81 25.16
C THR A 87 0.20 -6.37 25.63
N ARG A 88 -0.66 -5.91 26.54
CA ARG A 88 -0.50 -4.59 27.16
C ARG A 88 0.85 -4.42 27.85
N GLU A 89 1.40 -5.50 28.40
CA GLU A 89 2.71 -5.48 29.07
C GLU A 89 3.85 -5.39 28.05
N GLU A 90 3.81 -6.13 26.94
CA GLU A 90 4.79 -6.02 25.86
C GLU A 90 4.80 -4.60 25.26
N LEU A 91 3.62 -3.99 25.07
CA LEU A 91 3.52 -2.61 24.58
C LEU A 91 4.12 -1.61 25.58
N ARG A 92 3.86 -1.79 26.88
CA ARG A 92 4.42 -0.96 27.96
C ARG A 92 5.94 -1.10 28.02
N VAL A 93 6.47 -2.31 27.98
CA VAL A 93 7.92 -2.56 27.97
C VAL A 93 8.54 -1.94 26.73
N GLY A 94 7.92 -2.09 25.56
CA GLY A 94 8.36 -1.45 24.32
C GLY A 94 8.45 0.08 24.44
N ALA A 95 7.43 0.72 25.01
CA ALA A 95 7.41 2.18 25.21
C ALA A 95 8.47 2.67 26.22
N ILE A 96 8.79 1.87 27.24
CA ILE A 96 9.86 2.18 28.20
C ILE A 96 11.24 2.01 27.56
N MET A 97 11.44 0.95 26.78
CA MET A 97 12.71 0.66 26.10
C MET A 97 13.00 1.64 24.98
N TYR A 98 11.97 2.03 24.23
CA TYR A 98 12.05 2.92 23.08
C TYR A 98 11.07 4.09 23.27
N PRO A 99 11.43 5.08 24.10
CA PRO A 99 10.58 6.24 24.30
C PRO A 99 10.43 7.01 23.00
N PRO A 100 9.26 7.61 22.74
CA PRO A 100 9.05 8.42 21.55
C PRO A 100 10.04 9.58 21.56
N VAL A 101 10.83 9.66 20.49
CA VAL A 101 11.82 10.71 20.29
C VAL A 101 11.16 11.83 19.48
N ASP A 102 11.12 13.03 20.03
CA ASP A 102 10.60 14.21 19.33
C ASP A 102 11.74 14.86 18.51
N VAL A 103 12.22 14.11 17.52
CA VAL A 103 13.18 14.64 16.54
C VAL A 103 12.40 15.32 15.41
N PRO A 104 12.74 16.57 15.06
CA PRO A 104 12.05 17.28 13.98
C PRO A 104 12.25 16.51 12.68
N ARG A 105 11.14 16.10 12.07
CA ARG A 105 11.11 15.34 10.83
C ARG A 105 10.73 16.27 9.68
N PRO A 106 11.32 16.13 8.48
CA PRO A 106 10.88 16.90 7.32
C PRO A 106 9.39 16.64 7.04
N ALA A 107 8.64 17.72 6.84
CA ALA A 107 7.20 17.67 6.60
C ALA A 107 6.87 17.62 5.10
N THR A 108 7.74 18.20 4.26
CA THR A 108 7.53 18.28 2.81
C THR A 108 8.60 17.51 2.05
N ARG A 109 8.25 17.10 0.82
CA ARG A 109 9.16 16.43 -0.10
C ARG A 109 10.41 17.25 -0.37
N GLU A 110 10.27 18.56 -0.54
CA GLU A 110 11.38 19.49 -0.79
C GLU A 110 12.42 19.44 0.34
N GLN A 111 11.97 19.32 1.60
CA GLN A 111 12.86 19.26 2.76
C GLN A 111 13.63 17.93 2.84
N CYS A 112 13.02 16.81 2.43
CA CYS A 112 13.68 15.50 2.50
C CYS A 112 14.39 15.07 1.21
N ARG A 113 14.22 15.82 0.11
CA ARG A 113 14.74 15.45 -1.21
C ARG A 113 16.25 15.30 -1.23
N GLU A 114 16.95 16.30 -0.70
CA GLU A 114 18.41 16.38 -0.68
C GLU A 114 19.03 15.88 0.64
N ASP A 115 18.20 15.33 1.52
CA ASP A 115 18.63 14.74 2.79
C ASP A 115 19.40 13.42 2.58
N MET A 116 19.98 12.88 3.65
CA MET A 116 20.82 11.68 3.60
C MET A 116 20.09 10.48 2.96
N ARG A 117 20.85 9.71 2.15
CA ARG A 117 20.44 8.42 1.57
C ARG A 117 21.45 7.34 1.97
N PRO A 118 21.01 6.15 2.41
CA PRO A 118 19.65 5.65 2.66
C PRO A 118 18.83 6.52 3.65
N CYS A 119 17.52 6.65 3.43
CA CYS A 119 16.66 7.58 4.20
C CYS A 119 16.55 7.13 5.67
N PRO A 120 16.86 8.00 6.66
CA PRO A 120 16.75 7.64 8.07
C PRO A 120 15.30 7.62 8.58
N TRP A 121 14.36 8.21 7.84
CA TRP A 121 12.99 8.42 8.26
C TRP A 121 12.10 7.21 7.97
N VAL A 122 12.37 6.08 8.64
CA VAL A 122 11.67 4.80 8.42
C VAL A 122 10.17 4.82 8.70
N ALA A 123 9.69 5.77 9.50
CA ALA A 123 8.28 5.96 9.82
C ALA A 123 7.55 6.90 8.83
N CYS A 124 8.19 7.30 7.73
CA CYS A 124 7.54 8.03 6.64
C CYS A 124 6.62 7.10 5.84
N LYS A 125 5.45 7.61 5.40
CA LYS A 125 4.48 6.87 4.57
C LYS A 125 5.09 6.31 3.27
N HIS A 126 6.10 6.96 2.72
CA HIS A 126 6.72 6.59 1.45
C HIS A 126 7.99 5.74 1.61
N HIS A 127 8.28 5.29 2.83
CA HIS A 127 9.49 4.53 3.12
C HIS A 127 9.29 3.05 2.76
N LEU A 128 10.21 2.47 1.98
CA LEU A 128 10.03 1.11 1.42
C LEU A 128 10.29 -0.02 2.43
N TYR A 129 10.81 0.30 3.62
CA TYR A 129 11.09 -0.70 4.66
C TYR A 129 9.85 -1.14 5.45
N LEU A 130 8.95 -0.20 5.75
CA LEU A 130 7.77 -0.41 6.60
C LEU A 130 6.51 0.03 5.87
N ASP A 131 5.55 -0.87 5.76
CA ASP A 131 4.19 -0.55 5.34
C ASP A 131 3.28 -0.60 6.56
N ILE A 132 2.54 0.48 6.82
CA ILE A 132 1.66 0.61 7.98
C ILE A 132 0.22 0.64 7.49
N ASN A 133 -0.61 -0.27 7.98
CA ASN A 133 -2.05 -0.22 7.74
C ASN A 133 -2.68 0.87 8.64
N PRO A 134 -3.32 1.92 8.07
CA PRO A 134 -3.89 3.01 8.86
C PRO A 134 -5.10 2.59 9.70
N GLU A 135 -5.81 1.53 9.31
CA GLU A 135 -7.02 1.06 9.99
C GLU A 135 -6.69 0.06 11.10
N THR A 136 -5.91 -0.98 10.77
CA THR A 136 -5.60 -2.06 11.71
C THR A 136 -4.36 -1.76 12.55
N GLY A 137 -3.54 -0.81 12.13
CA GLY A 137 -2.26 -0.47 12.77
C GLY A 137 -1.21 -1.56 12.61
N SER A 138 -1.44 -2.57 11.75
CA SER A 138 -0.45 -3.60 11.48
C SER A 138 0.76 -3.01 10.74
N ILE A 139 1.95 -3.49 11.11
CA ILE A 139 3.22 -3.02 10.52
C ILE A 139 3.84 -4.18 9.75
N LYS A 140 3.94 -4.05 8.43
CA LYS A 140 4.60 -5.01 7.55
C LYS A 140 6.03 -4.56 7.28
N ILE A 141 6.98 -5.43 7.58
CA ILE A 141 8.41 -5.27 7.27
C ILE A 141 8.68 -6.00 5.96
N ASN A 142 9.07 -5.26 4.93
CA ASN A 142 9.24 -5.84 3.59
C ASN A 142 10.45 -6.79 3.52
N PHE A 143 11.58 -6.39 4.08
CA PHE A 143 12.82 -7.18 4.13
C PHE A 143 13.24 -7.37 5.59
N PRO A 144 12.83 -8.48 6.26
CA PRO A 144 13.18 -8.69 7.67
C PRO A 144 14.65 -9.08 7.89
N ASP A 145 15.36 -9.43 6.82
CA ASP A 145 16.78 -9.78 6.80
C ASP A 145 17.70 -8.58 6.56
N LEU A 146 17.15 -7.45 6.11
CA LEU A 146 17.92 -6.25 5.79
C LEU A 146 17.58 -5.13 6.76
N GLU A 147 18.58 -4.35 7.11
CA GLU A 147 18.40 -3.11 7.85
C GLU A 147 18.13 -1.94 6.89
N PRO A 148 17.51 -0.83 7.34
CA PRO A 148 17.16 0.30 6.47
C PRO A 148 18.34 0.88 5.67
N TRP A 149 19.56 0.81 6.20
CA TRP A 149 20.77 1.28 5.54
C TRP A 149 21.38 0.29 4.54
N GLU A 150 20.90 -0.95 4.51
CA GLU A 150 21.34 -1.98 3.55
C GLU A 150 20.43 -2.01 2.31
N LEU A 151 19.28 -1.33 2.35
CA LEU A 151 18.35 -1.24 1.24
C LEU A 151 18.93 -0.42 0.08
N GLN A 152 18.81 -0.95 -1.13
CA GLN A 152 19.19 -0.24 -2.36
C GLN A 152 18.32 1.01 -2.61
N ASN A 153 17.02 0.90 -2.31
CA ASN A 153 16.05 1.98 -2.44
C ASN A 153 15.27 2.10 -1.13
N THR A 154 15.25 3.29 -0.54
CA THR A 154 14.50 3.55 0.72
C THR A 154 13.23 4.37 0.53
N CYS A 155 13.06 5.04 -0.61
CA CYS A 155 11.95 5.97 -0.85
C CYS A 155 11.20 5.63 -2.14
N ALA A 156 9.89 5.43 -2.03
CA ALA A 156 9.01 5.20 -3.19
C ALA A 156 8.98 6.41 -4.14
N LEU A 157 9.04 7.63 -3.61
CA LEU A 157 9.04 8.86 -4.42
C LEU A 157 10.33 9.01 -5.25
N ASP A 158 11.49 8.64 -4.69
CA ASP A 158 12.76 8.65 -5.43
C ASP A 158 12.75 7.62 -6.57
N VAL A 159 12.14 6.46 -6.34
CA VAL A 159 11.95 5.42 -7.37
C VAL A 159 10.99 5.91 -8.46
N ALA A 160 9.88 6.55 -8.09
CA ALA A 160 8.91 7.10 -9.03
C ALA A 160 9.49 8.24 -9.89
N GLU A 161 10.33 9.12 -9.31
CA GLU A 161 10.98 10.22 -10.04
C GLU A 161 11.92 9.75 -11.16
N ARG A 162 12.51 8.55 -11.04
CA ARG A 162 13.36 7.98 -12.10
C ARG A 162 12.56 7.64 -13.36
N GLY A 163 11.28 7.30 -13.20
CA GLY A 163 10.39 6.86 -14.28
C GLY A 163 10.80 5.51 -14.89
N GLY A 164 9.87 4.89 -15.63
CA GLY A 164 10.18 3.75 -16.50
C GLY A 164 10.50 2.42 -15.79
N ILE A 165 9.99 2.21 -14.57
CA ILE A 165 10.23 0.98 -13.81
C ILE A 165 9.36 -0.18 -14.29
N THR A 166 9.91 -1.40 -14.35
CA THR A 166 9.14 -2.59 -14.72
C THR A 166 8.43 -3.23 -13.53
N LEU A 167 7.46 -4.11 -13.79
CA LEU A 167 6.75 -4.85 -12.73
C LEU A 167 7.69 -5.80 -11.96
N GLU A 168 8.73 -6.32 -12.61
CA GLU A 168 9.75 -7.14 -11.96
C GLU A 168 10.56 -6.30 -10.97
N GLU A 169 11.07 -5.15 -11.40
CA GLU A 169 11.87 -4.24 -10.57
C GLU A 169 11.08 -3.74 -9.36
N VAL A 170 9.79 -3.40 -9.52
CA VAL A 170 8.92 -3.03 -8.39
C VAL A 170 8.76 -4.20 -7.41
N GLY A 171 8.59 -5.42 -7.94
CA GLY A 171 8.50 -6.63 -7.12
C GLY A 171 9.76 -6.83 -6.28
N GLU A 172 10.94 -6.68 -6.88
CA GLU A 172 12.22 -6.77 -6.18
C GLU A 172 12.38 -5.70 -5.10
N ILE A 173 11.90 -4.47 -5.36
CA ILE A 173 11.98 -3.34 -4.42
C ILE A 173 11.03 -3.51 -3.23
N MET A 174 9.87 -4.13 -3.41
CA MET A 174 8.85 -4.30 -2.35
C MET A 174 8.80 -5.71 -1.75
N ASN A 175 9.70 -6.61 -2.15
CA ASN A 175 9.68 -8.04 -1.80
C ASN A 175 8.34 -8.73 -2.17
N LEU A 176 7.77 -8.31 -3.30
CA LEU A 176 6.53 -8.81 -3.86
C LEU A 176 6.80 -9.55 -5.17
N THR A 177 5.86 -10.38 -5.57
CA THR A 177 5.93 -11.08 -6.85
C THR A 177 5.51 -10.15 -7.97
N ARG A 178 6.05 -10.38 -9.15
CA ARG A 178 5.61 -9.72 -10.37
C ARG A 178 4.10 -9.78 -10.55
N GLU A 179 3.51 -10.96 -10.34
CA GLU A 179 2.06 -11.16 -10.48
C GLU A 179 1.27 -10.38 -9.43
N ARG A 180 1.78 -10.29 -8.19
CA ARG A 180 1.14 -9.51 -7.13
C ARG A 180 1.16 -8.02 -7.47
N ILE A 181 2.27 -7.49 -7.98
CA ILE A 181 2.34 -6.09 -8.44
C ILE A 181 1.35 -5.86 -9.59
N ARG A 182 1.26 -6.79 -10.55
CA ARG A 182 0.27 -6.72 -11.64
C ARG A 182 -1.16 -6.64 -11.13
N GLN A 183 -1.51 -7.44 -10.12
CA GLN A 183 -2.85 -7.40 -9.50
C GLN A 183 -3.13 -6.05 -8.83
N VAL A 184 -2.17 -5.54 -8.05
CA VAL A 184 -2.26 -4.24 -7.38
C VAL A 184 -2.41 -3.12 -8.41
N GLU A 185 -1.65 -3.16 -9.51
CA GLU A 185 -1.76 -2.20 -10.62
C GLU A 185 -3.15 -2.24 -11.25
N VAL A 186 -3.66 -3.42 -11.60
CA VAL A 186 -4.99 -3.56 -12.21
C VAL A 186 -6.08 -3.04 -11.27
N ARG A 187 -6.03 -3.41 -9.98
CA ARG A 187 -6.97 -2.92 -8.97
C ARG A 187 -6.86 -1.40 -8.80
N GLY A 188 -5.64 -0.86 -8.74
CA GLY A 188 -5.37 0.57 -8.63
C GLY A 188 -5.92 1.35 -9.82
N LEU A 189 -5.69 0.88 -11.05
CA LEU A 189 -6.23 1.49 -12.26
C LEU A 189 -7.76 1.45 -12.30
N LEU A 190 -8.40 0.39 -11.79
CA LEU A 190 -9.85 0.33 -11.67
C LEU A 190 -10.37 1.35 -10.64
N LYS A 191 -9.78 1.42 -9.45
CA LYS A 191 -10.15 2.41 -8.41
C LYS A 191 -10.01 3.84 -8.95
N LEU A 192 -8.93 4.13 -9.67
CA LEU A 192 -8.74 5.44 -10.31
C LEU A 192 -9.81 5.74 -11.36
N LYS A 193 -10.17 4.78 -12.23
CA LYS A 193 -11.23 4.97 -13.22
C LYS A 193 -12.61 5.22 -12.61
N MET A 194 -12.90 4.61 -11.46
CA MET A 194 -14.18 4.77 -10.77
C MET A 194 -14.23 6.05 -9.92
N GLY A 195 -13.11 6.46 -9.33
CA GLY A 195 -13.02 7.65 -8.48
C GLY A 195 -12.62 8.94 -9.21
N SER A 196 -12.09 8.86 -10.43
CA SER A 196 -11.83 10.04 -11.26
C SER A 196 -13.14 10.52 -11.88
N PRO A 197 -13.49 11.82 -11.78
CA PRO A 197 -14.55 12.42 -12.58
C PRO A 197 -14.28 12.11 -14.06
N SER A 198 -15.34 12.02 -14.86
CA SER A 198 -15.18 11.82 -16.30
C SER A 198 -14.26 12.90 -16.89
N PRO A 199 -13.50 12.61 -17.96
CA PRO A 199 -12.66 13.62 -18.63
C PRO A 199 -13.44 14.89 -19.01
N ASP A 200 -14.75 14.75 -19.25
CA ASP A 200 -15.68 15.85 -19.55
C ASP A 200 -15.93 16.75 -18.33
N GLU A 201 -15.94 16.21 -17.11
CA GLU A 201 -16.13 16.97 -15.86
C GLU A 201 -14.86 17.71 -15.41
N LEU A 202 -13.69 17.13 -15.62
CA LEU A 202 -12.40 17.75 -15.27
C LEU A 202 -12.10 19.02 -16.08
N GLY A 203 -12.74 19.17 -17.26
CA GLY A 203 -12.63 20.35 -18.13
C GLY A 203 -13.88 21.24 -18.17
N ALA A 204 -15.04 20.78 -17.68
CA ALA A 204 -16.29 21.52 -17.77
C ALA A 204 -16.27 22.83 -16.98
N ASP A 205 -15.57 22.90 -15.85
CA ASP A 205 -15.48 24.12 -15.04
C ASP A 205 -14.63 25.23 -15.71
N LEU A 206 -13.74 24.88 -16.63
CA LEU A 206 -12.98 25.86 -17.43
C LEU A 206 -13.77 26.40 -18.64
N LEU A 207 -14.87 25.74 -19.02
CA LEU A 207 -15.70 26.10 -20.17
C LEU A 207 -17.02 26.80 -19.80
N ARG A 208 -17.35 26.91 -18.50
CA ARG A 208 -18.51 27.70 -18.06
C ARG A 208 -18.23 29.19 -18.31
N PRO A 209 -19.07 29.87 -19.10
CA PRO A 209 -19.00 31.33 -19.20
C PRO A 209 -19.10 31.93 -17.79
N GLN A 210 -18.17 32.80 -17.44
CA GLN A 210 -18.31 33.65 -16.26
C GLN A 210 -19.40 34.67 -16.63
N ASP A 211 -20.64 34.42 -16.20
CA ASP A 211 -21.71 35.40 -16.34
C ASP A 211 -21.31 36.66 -15.57
N ASN A 212 -21.11 37.75 -16.31
CA ASN A 212 -20.78 39.09 -15.80
C ASN A 212 -21.96 40.04 -16.04
#